data_AF-A0A975KAC2-F1
#
_entry.id   AF-A0A975KAC2-F1
#
_cell.length_a   1.000
_cell.length_b   1.000
_cell.length_c   1.000
_cell.angle_alpha   90.00
_cell.angle_beta   90.00
_cell.angle_gamma   90.00
#
_symmetry.space_group_name_H-M   'P 1'
#
loop_
_entity.id
_entity.type
_entity.pdbx_description
1 polymer ?
#
loop_
_entity_poly.entity_id
_entity_poly.type
_entity_poly.pdbx_seq_one_letter_code
_entity_poly.pdbx_strand_id
1 'polypeptide(L)'
;MTQAHRSGRFFRRFAPAILAAIAALSLSACGINSVPKAEEEVKAKWANVETQYQRRANLIDNLTATVKAAGKLEQGTLIGVTEARSKATSIHVSGDDLSDPAKLAQFQQAQAGLNQSFGRLIATAEAYPDLKTNENFLEMQSQIEGAENRISTAIIDYNEAVRAYNTRIRTFPDAIGAKLIHGAKPMSTYQATTPGAEEAPKVDFGN
;
A
#
# COMPACT_ATOMS: atom_id res chain seq x y z
N MET A 1 56.42 18.95 52.23
CA MET A 1 55.48 19.80 51.46
C MET A 1 54.99 19.01 50.26
N THR A 2 53.68 18.95 50.14
CA THR A 2 52.95 17.75 49.72
C THR A 2 52.47 17.85 48.28
N GLN A 3 52.46 16.69 47.65
CA GLN A 3 52.10 16.35 46.28
C GLN A 3 50.62 16.71 45.98
N ALA A 4 50.36 17.74 45.18
CA ALA A 4 49.00 18.11 44.77
C ALA A 4 48.95 18.63 43.32
N HIS A 5 49.14 17.77 42.31
CA HIS A 5 48.84 18.17 40.92
C HIS A 5 48.47 17.05 39.93
N ARG A 6 48.20 15.81 40.38
CA ARG A 6 47.90 14.69 39.45
C ARG A 6 46.41 14.46 39.13
N SER A 7 45.48 15.07 39.87
CA SER A 7 44.04 14.78 39.76
C SER A 7 43.37 15.31 38.48
N GLY A 8 43.83 16.41 37.88
CA GLY A 8 43.19 17.00 36.69
C GLY A 8 43.43 16.26 35.37
N ARG A 9 44.46 15.40 35.30
CA ARG A 9 44.86 14.72 34.05
C ARG A 9 44.04 13.45 33.78
N PHE A 10 43.52 12.83 34.83
CA PHE A 10 42.69 11.62 34.73
C PHE A 10 41.31 11.96 34.16
N PHE A 11 40.66 13.03 34.65
CA PHE A 11 39.36 13.50 34.17
C PHE A 11 39.38 13.93 32.69
N ARG A 12 40.44 14.61 32.22
CA ARG A 12 40.59 15.02 30.81
C ARG A 12 40.78 13.83 29.85
N ARG A 13 41.29 12.69 30.32
CA ARG A 13 41.48 11.48 29.50
C ARG A 13 40.18 10.72 29.25
N PHE A 14 39.27 10.72 30.23
CA PHE A 14 37.97 10.04 30.10
C PHE A 14 36.84 10.96 29.63
N ALA A 15 37.01 12.28 29.67
CA ALA A 15 36.06 13.27 29.14
C ALA A 15 35.52 12.95 27.72
N PRO A 16 36.35 12.61 26.70
CA PRO A 16 35.83 12.28 25.37
C PRO A 16 35.01 10.99 25.35
N ALA A 17 35.37 9.98 26.16
CA ALA A 17 34.61 8.74 26.27
C ALA A 17 33.26 8.93 26.98
N ILE A 18 33.22 9.79 28.00
CA ILE A 18 31.98 10.16 28.70
C ILE A 18 31.06 10.98 27.78
N LEU A 19 31.61 11.93 27.01
CA LEU A 19 30.88 12.67 26.00
C LEU A 19 30.32 11.76 24.90
N ALA A 20 31.10 10.78 24.45
CA ALA A 20 30.64 9.79 23.47
C ALA A 20 29.54 8.88 24.03
N ALA A 21 29.63 8.47 25.30
CA ALA A 21 28.59 7.67 25.95
C ALA A 21 27.28 8.48 26.15
N ILE A 22 27.38 9.74 26.56
CA ILE A 22 26.22 10.65 26.69
C ILE A 22 25.61 10.96 25.33
N ALA A 23 26.43 11.12 24.28
CA ALA A 23 25.94 11.27 22.91
C ALA A 23 25.24 9.99 22.43
N ALA A 24 25.80 8.80 22.69
CA ALA A 24 25.17 7.53 22.31
C ALA A 24 23.85 7.27 23.06
N LEU A 25 23.78 7.61 24.35
CA LEU A 25 22.57 7.51 25.18
C LEU A 25 21.50 8.55 24.78
N SER A 26 21.91 9.75 24.36
CA SER A 26 20.97 10.77 23.88
C SER A 26 20.47 10.49 22.45
N LEU A 27 21.28 9.89 21.57
CA LEU A 27 20.84 9.41 20.25
C LEU A 27 19.84 8.24 20.35
N SER A 28 20.03 7.33 21.30
CA SER A 28 19.08 6.23 21.54
C SER A 28 17.73 6.71 22.08
N ALA A 29 17.68 7.87 22.74
CA ALA A 29 16.44 8.49 23.20
C ALA A 29 15.71 9.34 22.13
N CYS A 30 16.33 9.71 21.00
CA CYS A 30 15.83 10.78 20.13
C CYS A 30 15.63 10.43 18.64
N GLY A 31 15.70 9.16 18.23
CA GLY A 31 15.43 8.83 16.81
C GLY A 31 15.86 7.44 16.30
N ILE A 32 16.60 6.66 17.09
CA ILE A 32 16.99 5.30 16.64
C ILE A 32 15.78 4.40 16.41
N ASN A 33 14.75 4.47 17.27
CA ASN A 33 13.56 3.62 17.16
C ASN A 33 12.42 4.28 16.36
N SER A 34 12.53 5.56 16.01
CA SER A 34 11.47 6.28 15.28
C SER A 34 11.34 5.81 13.83
N VAL A 35 12.46 5.41 13.21
CA VAL A 35 12.52 4.92 11.83
C VAL A 35 11.92 3.52 11.69
N PRO A 36 12.35 2.50 12.46
CA PRO A 36 11.70 1.18 12.42
C PRO A 36 10.21 1.25 12.75
N LYS A 37 9.81 2.10 13.71
CA LYS A 37 8.39 2.27 14.03
C LYS A 37 7.57 2.80 12.85
N ALA A 38 8.09 3.79 12.12
CA ALA A 38 7.41 4.32 10.93
C ALA A 38 7.41 3.30 9.77
N GLU A 39 8.48 2.51 9.62
CA GLU A 39 8.52 1.43 8.65
C GLU A 39 7.45 0.36 8.93
N GLU A 40 7.34 -0.11 10.17
CA GLU A 40 6.30 -1.06 10.57
C GLU A 40 4.89 -0.50 10.41
N GLU A 41 4.70 0.81 10.63
CA GLU A 41 3.43 1.48 10.37
C GLU A 41 3.07 1.45 8.87
N VAL A 42 4.02 1.71 7.98
CA VAL A 42 3.82 1.59 6.53
C VAL A 42 3.47 0.14 6.14
N LYS A 43 4.20 -0.85 6.67
CA LYS A 43 3.95 -2.27 6.40
C LYS A 43 2.55 -2.69 6.89
N ALA A 44 2.13 -2.22 8.06
CA ALA A 44 0.79 -2.47 8.58
C ALA A 44 -0.30 -1.84 7.72
N LYS A 45 -0.12 -0.60 7.25
CA LYS A 45 -1.07 0.05 6.34
C LYS A 45 -1.12 -0.64 4.97
N TRP A 46 0.02 -1.13 4.47
CA TRP A 46 0.07 -1.93 3.25
C TRP A 46 -0.71 -3.24 3.38
N ALA A 47 -0.55 -3.97 4.49
CA ALA A 47 -1.31 -5.19 4.75
C ALA A 47 -2.83 -4.96 4.75
N ASN A 48 -3.29 -3.77 5.18
CA ASN A 48 -4.70 -3.39 5.07
C ASN A 48 -5.14 -3.24 3.61
N VAL A 49 -4.31 -2.62 2.76
CA VAL A 49 -4.56 -2.50 1.31
C VAL A 49 -4.70 -3.89 0.67
N GLU A 50 -3.75 -4.79 0.93
CA GLU A 50 -3.77 -6.16 0.41
C GLU A 50 -5.03 -6.92 0.88
N THR A 51 -5.41 -6.76 2.15
CA THR A 51 -6.62 -7.39 2.70
C THR A 51 -7.88 -6.95 1.97
N GLN A 52 -8.02 -5.65 1.64
CA GLN A 52 -9.18 -5.18 0.90
C GLN A 52 -9.19 -5.68 -0.55
N TYR A 53 -8.02 -5.74 -1.20
CA TYR A 53 -7.91 -6.32 -2.54
C TYR A 53 -8.24 -7.82 -2.58
N GLN A 54 -7.78 -8.59 -1.59
CA GLN A 54 -8.13 -10.00 -1.47
C GLN A 54 -9.63 -10.19 -1.26
N ARG A 55 -10.25 -9.37 -0.40
CA ARG A 55 -11.71 -9.39 -0.20
C ARG A 55 -12.45 -9.13 -1.50
N ARG A 56 -12.06 -8.11 -2.26
CA ARG A 56 -12.64 -7.82 -3.58
C ARG A 56 -12.50 -9.00 -4.54
N ALA A 57 -11.31 -9.58 -4.63
CA ALA A 57 -11.08 -10.74 -5.50
C ALA A 57 -11.97 -11.93 -5.12
N ASN A 58 -12.23 -12.16 -3.83
CA ASN A 58 -13.14 -13.22 -3.36
C ASN A 58 -14.61 -12.90 -3.69
N LEU A 59 -15.04 -11.65 -3.55
CA LEU A 59 -16.40 -11.23 -3.93
C LEU A 59 -16.64 -11.38 -5.43
N ILE A 60 -15.66 -11.01 -6.26
CA ILE A 60 -15.74 -11.18 -7.72
C ILE A 60 -15.82 -12.67 -8.10
N ASP A 61 -15.09 -13.55 -7.40
CA ASP A 61 -15.17 -15.00 -7.61
C ASP A 61 -16.58 -15.53 -7.33
N ASN A 62 -17.14 -15.15 -6.17
CA ASN A 62 -18.49 -15.55 -5.78
C ASN A 62 -19.53 -15.02 -6.77
N LEU A 63 -19.41 -13.76 -7.20
CA LEU A 63 -20.28 -13.19 -8.23
C LEU A 63 -20.19 -13.99 -9.54
N THR A 64 -18.98 -14.31 -9.99
CA THR A 64 -18.73 -15.06 -11.23
C THR A 64 -19.40 -16.43 -11.16
N ALA A 65 -19.35 -17.10 -10.00
CA ALA A 65 -20.06 -18.35 -9.77
C ALA A 65 -21.59 -18.20 -9.82
N THR A 66 -22.16 -17.15 -9.21
CA THR A 66 -23.60 -16.84 -9.28
C THR A 66 -24.06 -16.58 -10.71
N VAL A 67 -23.29 -15.81 -11.46
CA VAL A 67 -23.59 -15.50 -12.87
C VAL A 67 -23.47 -16.75 -13.74
N LYS A 68 -22.47 -17.60 -13.50
CA LYS A 68 -22.31 -18.89 -14.18
C LYS A 68 -23.50 -19.81 -13.92
N ALA A 69 -24.01 -19.85 -12.68
CA ALA A 69 -25.18 -20.65 -12.33
C ALA A 69 -26.47 -20.19 -13.03
N ALA A 70 -26.59 -18.89 -13.35
CA ALA A 70 -27.70 -18.38 -14.14
C ALA A 70 -27.65 -18.82 -15.63
N GLY A 71 -26.52 -19.38 -16.09
CA GLY A 71 -26.41 -20.15 -17.33
C GLY A 71 -26.51 -19.37 -18.65
N LYS A 72 -26.65 -18.04 -18.61
CA LYS A 72 -26.95 -17.23 -19.80
C LYS A 72 -25.80 -16.34 -20.30
N LEU A 73 -24.74 -16.14 -19.52
CA LEU A 73 -23.67 -15.21 -19.90
C LEU A 73 -22.64 -15.79 -20.88
N GLU A 74 -22.03 -14.91 -21.68
CA GLU A 74 -20.96 -15.28 -22.61
C GLU A 74 -19.75 -15.90 -21.90
N GLN A 75 -19.35 -17.09 -22.34
CA GLN A 75 -18.25 -17.84 -21.73
C GLN A 75 -16.92 -17.06 -21.77
N GLY A 76 -16.66 -16.31 -22.84
CA GLY A 76 -15.46 -15.48 -22.99
C GLY A 76 -15.35 -14.43 -21.88
N THR A 77 -16.46 -13.81 -21.49
CA THR A 77 -16.49 -12.79 -20.43
C THR A 77 -16.15 -13.40 -19.07
N LEU A 78 -16.74 -14.55 -18.73
CA LEU A 78 -16.46 -15.24 -17.46
C LEU A 78 -15.02 -15.76 -17.39
N ILE A 79 -14.46 -16.23 -18.50
CA ILE A 79 -13.03 -16.62 -18.59
C ILE A 79 -12.16 -15.39 -18.36
N GLY A 80 -12.42 -14.27 -19.03
CA GLY A 80 -11.64 -13.05 -18.89
C GLY A 80 -11.61 -12.51 -17.45
N VAL A 81 -12.74 -12.55 -16.73
CA VAL A 81 -12.79 -12.18 -15.30
C VAL A 81 -11.96 -13.13 -14.45
N THR A 82 -12.08 -14.44 -14.71
CA THR A 82 -11.36 -15.48 -13.97
C THR A 82 -9.84 -15.33 -14.15
N GLU A 83 -9.38 -15.10 -15.37
CA GLU A 83 -7.96 -14.87 -15.69
C GLU A 83 -7.44 -13.58 -15.07
N ALA A 84 -8.21 -12.48 -15.18
CA ALA A 84 -7.83 -11.21 -14.58
C ALA A 84 -7.74 -11.29 -13.06
N ARG A 85 -8.66 -12.03 -12.42
CA ARG A 85 -8.61 -12.31 -10.98
C ARG A 85 -7.37 -13.11 -10.63
N SER A 86 -7.12 -14.22 -11.34
CA SER A 86 -5.95 -15.07 -11.11
C SER A 86 -4.65 -14.26 -11.19
N LYS A 87 -4.52 -13.41 -12.22
CA LYS A 87 -3.39 -12.50 -12.37
C LYS A 87 -3.28 -11.52 -11.20
N ALA A 88 -4.38 -10.86 -10.82
CA ALA A 88 -4.39 -9.92 -9.69
C ALA A 88 -4.00 -10.56 -8.35
N THR A 89 -4.42 -11.80 -8.10
CA THR A 89 -4.07 -12.53 -6.87
C THR A 89 -2.68 -13.18 -6.90
N SER A 90 -2.08 -13.34 -8.09
CA SER A 90 -0.75 -13.95 -8.24
C SER A 90 0.41 -12.99 -7.94
N ILE A 91 0.15 -11.69 -7.97
CA ILE A 91 1.15 -10.67 -7.67
C ILE A 91 1.11 -10.37 -6.18
N HIS A 92 2.18 -10.77 -5.50
CA HIS A 92 2.38 -10.51 -4.08
C HIS A 92 3.44 -9.41 -3.91
N VAL A 93 3.11 -8.40 -3.10
CA VAL A 93 4.03 -7.31 -2.75
C VAL A 93 4.16 -7.33 -1.25
N SER A 94 5.30 -7.80 -0.75
CA SER A 94 5.55 -7.82 0.69
C SER A 94 5.88 -6.43 1.22
N GLY A 95 5.86 -6.28 2.55
CA GLY A 95 6.28 -5.03 3.20
C GLY A 95 7.73 -4.61 2.87
N ASP A 96 8.59 -5.55 2.50
CA ASP A 96 9.98 -5.27 2.13
C ASP A 96 10.12 -4.81 0.67
N ASP A 97 9.10 -5.08 -0.16
CA ASP A 97 9.03 -4.70 -1.56
C ASP A 97 8.57 -3.25 -1.77
N LEU A 98 8.17 -2.54 -0.70
CA LEU A 98 7.58 -1.20 -0.80
C LEU A 98 8.58 -0.13 -1.24
N SER A 99 9.87 -0.44 -1.23
CA SER A 99 10.92 0.41 -1.81
C SER A 99 11.15 0.16 -3.31
N ASP A 100 10.50 -0.85 -3.89
CA ASP A 100 10.56 -1.19 -5.32
C ASP A 100 9.31 -0.66 -6.05
N PRO A 101 9.41 0.48 -6.77
CA PRO A 101 8.28 1.05 -7.50
C PRO A 101 7.76 0.13 -8.62
N ALA A 102 8.61 -0.73 -9.20
CA ALA A 102 8.21 -1.61 -10.28
C ALA A 102 7.26 -2.71 -9.78
N LYS A 103 7.51 -3.27 -8.58
CA LYS A 103 6.62 -4.25 -7.95
C LYS A 103 5.26 -3.65 -7.61
N LEU A 104 5.23 -2.44 -7.04
CA LEU A 104 3.98 -1.72 -6.79
C LEU A 104 3.21 -1.43 -8.08
N ALA A 105 3.90 -1.02 -9.15
CA ALA A 105 3.28 -0.75 -10.44
C ALA A 105 2.68 -2.01 -11.07
N GLN A 106 3.37 -3.16 -10.98
CA GLN A 106 2.85 -4.44 -11.45
C GLN A 106 1.58 -4.85 -10.70
N PHE A 107 1.58 -4.70 -9.37
CA PHE A 107 0.41 -4.94 -8.55
C PHE A 107 -0.76 -4.04 -8.96
N GLN A 108 -0.52 -2.72 -9.06
CA GLN A 108 -1.51 -1.73 -9.53
C GLN A 108 -2.11 -2.11 -10.88
N GLN A 109 -1.27 -2.46 -11.85
CA GLN A 109 -1.71 -2.84 -13.19
C GLN A 109 -2.60 -4.09 -13.19
N ALA A 110 -2.26 -5.10 -12.38
CA ALA A 110 -3.10 -6.29 -12.28
C ALA A 110 -4.43 -6.01 -11.59
N GLN A 111 -4.43 -5.17 -10.54
CA GLN A 111 -5.68 -4.73 -9.90
C GLN A 111 -6.56 -3.91 -10.85
N ALA A 112 -5.98 -3.05 -11.70
CA ALA A 112 -6.71 -2.31 -12.73
C ALA A 112 -7.30 -3.24 -13.80
N GLY A 113 -6.54 -4.26 -14.24
CA GLY A 113 -7.01 -5.26 -15.20
C GLY A 113 -8.20 -6.10 -14.67
N LEU A 114 -8.20 -6.43 -13.38
CA LEU A 114 -9.34 -7.06 -12.72
C LEU A 114 -10.56 -6.13 -12.71
N ASN A 115 -10.39 -4.87 -12.32
CA ASN A 115 -11.48 -3.90 -12.29
C ASN A 115 -12.10 -3.69 -13.70
N GLN A 116 -11.28 -3.60 -14.74
CA GLN A 116 -11.75 -3.47 -16.12
C GLN A 116 -12.54 -4.71 -16.57
N SER A 117 -12.07 -5.91 -16.23
CA SER A 117 -12.76 -7.16 -16.58
C SER A 117 -14.08 -7.29 -15.83
N PHE A 118 -14.11 -6.88 -14.56
CA PHE A 118 -15.32 -6.79 -13.77
C PHE A 118 -16.33 -5.79 -14.36
N GLY A 119 -15.89 -4.60 -14.77
CA GLY A 119 -16.76 -3.63 -15.45
C GLY A 119 -17.41 -4.18 -16.72
N ARG A 120 -16.65 -4.95 -17.53
CA ARG A 120 -17.22 -5.67 -18.70
C ARG A 120 -18.25 -6.71 -18.28
N LEU A 121 -18.02 -7.48 -17.22
CA LEU A 121 -18.98 -8.45 -16.70
C LEU A 121 -20.31 -7.79 -16.33
N ILE A 122 -20.24 -6.66 -15.62
CA ILE A 122 -21.43 -5.89 -15.24
C ILE A 122 -22.17 -5.37 -16.47
N ALA A 123 -21.46 -4.76 -17.43
CA ALA A 123 -22.07 -4.28 -18.66
C ALA A 123 -22.74 -5.40 -19.48
N THR A 124 -22.11 -6.58 -19.58
CA THR A 124 -22.72 -7.74 -20.23
C THR A 124 -23.93 -8.26 -19.45
N ALA A 125 -23.89 -8.23 -18.10
CA ALA A 125 -25.00 -8.68 -17.26
C ALA A 125 -26.26 -7.82 -17.39
N GLU A 126 -26.16 -6.55 -17.81
CA GLU A 126 -27.32 -5.68 -18.04
C GLU A 126 -28.26 -6.19 -19.14
N ALA A 127 -27.73 -6.96 -20.10
CA ALA A 127 -28.51 -7.58 -21.17
C ALA A 127 -29.36 -8.78 -20.71
N TYR A 128 -29.21 -9.21 -19.45
CA TYR A 128 -29.87 -10.40 -18.90
C TYR A 128 -30.82 -10.01 -17.75
N PRO A 129 -32.14 -9.87 -18.03
CA PRO A 129 -33.12 -9.43 -17.03
C PRO A 129 -33.10 -10.26 -15.74
N ASP A 130 -32.92 -11.57 -15.85
CA ASP A 130 -32.89 -12.48 -14.71
C ASP A 130 -31.76 -12.18 -13.72
N LEU A 131 -30.60 -11.70 -14.21
CA LEU A 131 -29.48 -11.28 -13.36
C LEU A 131 -29.71 -9.88 -12.78
N LYS A 132 -30.29 -8.99 -13.58
CA LYS A 132 -30.60 -7.61 -13.18
C LYS A 132 -31.53 -7.54 -11.97
N THR A 133 -32.44 -8.51 -11.85
CA THR A 133 -33.37 -8.61 -10.71
C THR A 133 -32.94 -9.64 -9.67
N ASN A 134 -31.79 -10.29 -9.83
CA ASN A 134 -31.33 -11.29 -8.87
C ASN A 134 -30.80 -10.59 -7.62
N GLU A 135 -31.47 -10.78 -6.48
CA GLU A 135 -31.09 -10.14 -5.21
C GLU A 135 -29.64 -10.46 -4.80
N ASN A 136 -29.18 -11.71 -4.98
CA ASN A 136 -27.80 -12.10 -4.66
C ASN A 136 -26.78 -11.39 -5.55
N PHE A 137 -27.12 -11.15 -6.83
CA PHE A 137 -26.25 -10.42 -7.77
C PHE A 137 -26.16 -8.93 -7.40
N LEU A 138 -27.29 -8.31 -7.05
CA LEU A 138 -27.35 -6.91 -6.62
C LEU A 138 -26.63 -6.70 -5.28
N GLU A 139 -26.83 -7.60 -4.32
CA GLU A 139 -26.13 -7.56 -3.03
C GLU A 139 -24.61 -7.63 -3.24
N MET A 140 -24.15 -8.58 -4.04
CA MET A 140 -22.72 -8.76 -4.29
C MET A 140 -22.10 -7.55 -5.02
N GLN A 141 -22.81 -6.91 -5.95
CA GLN A 141 -22.38 -5.64 -6.53
C GLN A 141 -22.20 -4.56 -5.46
N SER A 142 -23.18 -4.39 -4.56
CA SER A 142 -23.08 -3.43 -3.46
C SER A 142 -21.91 -3.75 -2.51
N GLN A 143 -21.65 -5.04 -2.24
CA GLN A 143 -20.50 -5.46 -1.45
C GLN A 143 -19.17 -5.13 -2.14
N ILE A 144 -19.09 -5.29 -3.47
CA ILE A 144 -17.90 -4.93 -4.27
C ILE A 144 -17.69 -3.42 -4.29
N GLU A 145 -18.73 -2.61 -4.50
CA GLU A 145 -18.64 -1.14 -4.37
C GLU A 145 -18.17 -0.72 -2.97
N GLY A 146 -18.71 -1.37 -1.94
CA GLY A 146 -18.25 -1.18 -0.56
C GLY A 146 -16.79 -1.62 -0.35
N ALA A 147 -16.27 -2.58 -1.11
CA ALA A 147 -14.87 -2.97 -1.10
C ALA A 147 -14.00 -1.92 -1.79
N GLU A 148 -14.42 -1.37 -2.94
CA GLU A 148 -13.72 -0.29 -3.63
C GLU A 148 -13.55 0.95 -2.76
N ASN A 149 -14.61 1.34 -2.04
CA ASN A 149 -14.53 2.46 -1.09
C ASN A 149 -13.50 2.21 0.01
N ARG A 150 -13.44 0.99 0.56
CA ARG A 150 -12.45 0.60 1.57
C ARG A 150 -11.03 0.52 1.00
N ILE A 151 -10.87 0.08 -0.24
CA ILE A 151 -9.58 0.09 -0.97
C ILE A 151 -9.08 1.53 -1.09
N SER A 152 -9.95 2.46 -1.51
CA SER A 152 -9.60 3.88 -1.63
C SER A 152 -9.13 4.47 -0.31
N THR A 153 -9.88 4.24 0.79
CA THR A 153 -9.46 4.68 2.13
C THR A 153 -8.14 4.04 2.56
N ALA A 154 -7.96 2.73 2.37
CA ALA A 154 -6.72 2.04 2.74
C ALA A 154 -5.50 2.57 1.96
N ILE A 155 -5.68 2.93 0.68
CA ILE A 155 -4.64 3.54 -0.15
C ILE A 155 -4.26 4.94 0.38
N ILE A 156 -5.25 5.75 0.78
CA ILE A 156 -5.00 7.07 1.36
C ILE A 156 -4.18 6.93 2.65
N ASP A 157 -4.62 6.07 3.56
CA ASP A 157 -3.91 5.76 4.81
C ASP A 157 -2.47 5.27 4.57
N TYR A 158 -2.29 4.38 3.60
CA TYR A 158 -0.98 3.87 3.20
C TYR A 158 -0.08 4.99 2.68
N ASN A 159 -0.59 5.82 1.77
CA ASN A 159 0.17 6.92 1.18
C ASN A 159 0.54 7.98 2.22
N GLU A 160 -0.32 8.23 3.21
CA GLU A 160 -0.02 9.10 4.34
C GLU A 160 1.11 8.53 5.20
N ALA A 161 1.05 7.24 5.55
CA ALA A 161 2.12 6.56 6.29
C ALA A 161 3.45 6.60 5.50
N VAL A 162 3.41 6.34 4.19
CA VAL A 162 4.60 6.43 3.32
C VAL A 162 5.16 7.85 3.34
N ARG A 163 4.32 8.88 3.25
CA ARG A 163 4.77 10.28 3.33
C ARG A 163 5.42 10.59 4.67
N ALA A 164 4.83 10.14 5.77
CA ALA A 164 5.35 10.34 7.12
C ALA A 164 6.73 9.65 7.29
N TYR A 165 6.85 8.38 6.89
CA TYR A 165 8.11 7.64 6.87
C TYR A 165 9.17 8.33 6.00
N ASN A 166 8.80 8.67 4.76
CA ASN A 166 9.69 9.31 3.79
C ASN A 166 10.19 10.69 4.26
N THR A 167 9.36 11.43 5.01
CA THR A 167 9.74 12.71 5.63
C THR A 167 10.67 12.47 6.81
N ARG A 168 10.37 11.48 7.65
CA ARG A 168 11.19 11.11 8.81
C ARG A 168 12.61 10.74 8.41
N ILE A 169 12.80 9.85 7.44
CA ILE A 169 14.14 9.44 7.00
C ILE A 169 14.94 10.55 6.31
N ARG A 170 14.31 11.68 5.97
CA ARG A 170 14.93 12.86 5.33
C ARG A 170 15.15 14.03 6.29
N THR A 171 14.62 13.99 7.51
CA THR A 171 14.63 15.12 8.45
C THR A 171 15.56 14.88 9.63
N PHE A 172 16.31 15.89 10.06
CA PHE A 172 17.15 15.81 11.25
C PHE A 172 16.28 15.82 12.53
N PRO A 173 16.61 15.01 13.57
CA PRO A 173 17.80 14.16 13.71
C PRO A 173 17.69 12.77 13.09
N ASP A 174 16.48 12.30 12.79
CA ASP A 174 16.19 10.92 12.36
C ASP A 174 16.96 10.49 11.10
N ALA A 175 17.23 11.40 10.16
CA ALA A 175 17.96 11.13 8.91
C ALA A 175 19.36 10.51 9.13
N ILE A 176 20.03 10.83 10.24
CA ILE A 176 21.34 10.26 10.58
C ILE A 176 21.20 8.79 10.93
N GLY A 177 20.26 8.45 11.83
CA GLY A 177 19.99 7.07 12.22
C GLY A 177 19.44 6.25 11.05
N ALA A 178 18.54 6.84 10.25
CA ALA A 178 17.99 6.24 9.05
C ALA A 178 19.10 5.77 8.09
N LYS A 179 20.09 6.63 7.81
CA LYS A 179 21.17 6.32 6.86
C LYS A 179 22.29 5.46 7.44
N LEU A 180 22.77 5.77 8.65
CA LEU A 180 23.98 5.16 9.20
C LEU A 180 23.72 3.87 9.99
N ILE A 181 22.51 3.71 10.55
CA ILE A 181 22.17 2.58 11.41
C ILE A 181 21.26 1.60 10.67
N HIS A 182 20.20 2.10 10.03
CA HIS A 182 19.15 1.25 9.45
C HIS A 182 19.26 1.02 7.95
N GLY A 183 20.04 1.84 7.23
CA GLY A 183 20.10 1.77 5.76
C GLY A 183 18.74 2.02 5.10
N ALA A 184 17.88 2.81 5.74
CA ALA A 184 16.50 3.04 5.35
C ALA A 184 16.41 3.67 3.94
N LYS A 185 15.48 3.16 3.13
CA LYS A 185 15.25 3.62 1.75
C LYS A 185 13.86 4.23 1.65
N PRO A 186 13.66 5.29 0.84
CA PRO A 186 12.33 5.80 0.57
C PRO A 186 11.41 4.70 0.02
N MET A 187 10.17 4.70 0.49
CA MET A 187 9.12 3.83 -0.01
C MET A 187 8.28 4.53 -1.06
N SER A 188 7.72 3.76 -1.99
CA SER A 188 6.89 4.24 -3.08
C SER A 188 5.44 4.38 -2.63
N THR A 189 4.77 5.45 -3.04
CA THR A 189 3.32 5.59 -2.82
C THR A 189 2.55 4.74 -3.82
N TYR A 190 1.35 4.31 -3.43
CA TYR A 190 0.38 3.74 -4.36
C TYR A 190 -0.19 4.85 -5.24
N GLN A 191 -0.09 4.71 -6.56
CA GLN A 191 -0.72 5.62 -7.49
C GLN A 191 -2.03 4.99 -7.94
N ALA A 192 -3.15 5.64 -7.62
CA ALA A 192 -4.43 5.28 -8.20
C ALA A 192 -4.43 5.73 -9.67
N THR A 193 -3.77 4.96 -10.52
CA THR A 193 -3.88 5.13 -11.97
C THR A 193 -5.24 4.58 -12.38
N THR A 194 -6.24 5.44 -12.51
CA THR A 194 -7.33 5.14 -13.44
C THR A 194 -6.71 5.23 -14.84
N PRO A 195 -6.72 4.16 -15.66
CA PRO A 195 -6.30 4.29 -17.05
C PRO A 195 -7.13 5.39 -17.73
N GLY A 196 -6.47 6.44 -18.21
CA GLY A 196 -7.14 7.60 -18.82
C GLY A 196 -7.57 8.72 -17.86
N ALA A 197 -7.22 8.67 -16.56
CA ALA A 197 -7.46 9.82 -15.66
C ALA A 197 -6.63 11.06 -16.05
N GLU A 198 -5.56 10.91 -16.82
CA GLU A 198 -4.85 12.05 -17.40
C GLU A 198 -5.63 12.70 -18.57
N GLU A 199 -6.60 12.01 -19.15
CA GLU A 199 -7.48 12.52 -20.21
C GLU A 199 -8.80 13.02 -19.61
N ALA A 200 -8.92 14.34 -19.43
CA ALA A 200 -10.19 14.94 -19.06
C ALA A 200 -11.28 14.60 -20.10
N PRO A 201 -12.51 14.24 -19.69
CA PRO A 201 -13.60 13.99 -20.62
C PRO A 201 -13.81 15.20 -21.53
N LYS A 202 -13.65 15.03 -22.83
CA LYS A 202 -14.04 16.04 -23.80
C LYS A 202 -15.56 16.08 -23.85
N VAL A 203 -16.15 17.07 -23.19
CA VAL A 203 -17.58 17.34 -23.32
C VAL A 203 -17.81 18.01 -24.67
N ASP A 204 -18.29 17.24 -25.63
CA ASP A 204 -18.80 17.75 -26.89
C ASP A 204 -20.29 18.06 -26.72
N PHE A 205 -20.65 19.33 -26.88
CA PHE A 205 -22.04 19.80 -26.81
C PHE A 205 -22.73 19.81 -28.19
N GLY A 206 -22.09 19.31 -29.24
CA GLY A 206 -22.73 19.09 -30.54
C GLY A 206 -23.39 20.32 -31.15
N ASN A 207 -22.66 21.45 -31.23
CA ASN A 207 -23.08 22.64 -31.97
C ASN A 207 -22.59 22.62 -33.42
#